data_AF-A0A357QXX8-F1
#
_entry.id   AF-A0A357QXX8-F1
#
_cell.length_a   1.000
_cell.length_b   1.000
_cell.length_c   1.000
_cell.angle_alpha   90.00
_cell.angle_beta   90.00
_cell.angle_gamma   90.00
#
_symmetry.space_group_name_H-M   'P 1'
#
loop_
_entity.id
_entity.type
_entity.pdbx_description
1 polymer ?
#
loop_
_entity_poly.entity_id
_entity_poly.type
_entity_poly.pdbx_seq_one_letter_code
_entity_poly.pdbx_strand_id
1 'polypeptide(L)'
;MKKNRYLPFGYHIQNGALCIHEVEAAVVRQVFEDYQAGTSYLRIAESLTARGIPYMEKRTDWNKHRVKRMLENSRYCGRDDFP
;
A
#
# COMPACT_ATOMS: atom_id res chain seq x y z
N MET A 1 -6.63 -2.95 20.67
CA MET A 1 -6.29 -4.07 19.76
C MET A 1 -5.87 -3.50 18.40
N LYS A 2 -4.72 -3.89 17.83
CA LYS A 2 -4.33 -3.46 16.48
C LYS A 2 -5.20 -4.21 15.47
N LYS A 3 -6.14 -3.52 14.79
CA LYS A 3 -6.85 -4.13 13.64
C LYS A 3 -5.80 -4.38 12.55
N ASN A 4 -5.56 -5.63 12.20
CA ASN A 4 -4.74 -5.97 11.04
C ASN A 4 -5.58 -5.79 9.78
N ARG A 5 -4.97 -5.28 8.71
CA ARG A 5 -5.61 -5.25 7.38
C ARG A 5 -5.57 -6.67 6.83
N TYR A 6 -6.71 -7.20 6.42
CA TYR A 6 -6.79 -8.53 5.79
C TYR A 6 -6.53 -8.46 4.29
N LEU A 7 -6.94 -7.37 3.64
CA LEU A 7 -6.62 -7.10 2.24
C LEU A 7 -5.34 -6.27 2.11
N PRO A 8 -4.55 -6.44 1.04
CA PRO A 8 -3.50 -5.48 0.70
C PRO A 8 -4.06 -4.05 0.56
N PHE A 9 -3.19 -3.07 0.73
CA PHE A 9 -3.51 -1.67 0.49
C PHE A 9 -3.76 -1.47 -1.00
N GLY A 10 -4.70 -0.63 -1.43
CA GLY A 10 -5.09 -0.55 -2.84
C GLY A 10 -6.24 -1.46 -3.25
N TYR A 11 -6.75 -2.28 -2.32
CA TYR A 11 -7.88 -3.18 -2.56
C TYR A 11 -8.96 -3.05 -1.49
N HIS A 12 -10.21 -3.18 -1.91
CA HIS A 12 -11.38 -3.28 -1.04
C HIS A 12 -12.35 -4.37 -1.51
N ILE A 13 -13.31 -4.72 -0.66
CA ILE A 13 -14.49 -5.49 -1.09
C ILE A 13 -15.61 -4.52 -1.41
N GLN A 14 -16.16 -4.61 -2.61
CA GLN A 14 -17.35 -3.88 -3.02
C GLN A 14 -18.35 -4.87 -3.61
N ASN A 15 -19.57 -4.90 -3.07
CA ASN A 15 -20.63 -5.84 -3.48
C ASN A 15 -20.21 -7.32 -3.44
N GLY A 16 -19.38 -7.71 -2.46
CA GLY A 16 -18.88 -9.08 -2.32
C GLY A 16 -17.75 -9.46 -3.28
N ALA A 17 -17.33 -8.56 -4.17
CA ALA A 17 -16.20 -8.75 -5.08
C ALA A 17 -14.96 -7.99 -4.62
N LEU A 18 -13.79 -8.55 -4.90
CA LEU A 18 -12.51 -7.87 -4.73
C LEU A 18 -12.35 -6.82 -5.83
N CYS A 19 -12.20 -5.55 -5.43
CA CYS A 19 -12.06 -4.43 -6.35
C CYS A 19 -10.83 -3.59 -6.00
N ILE A 20 -10.31 -2.89 -6.99
CA ILE A 20 -9.23 -1.91 -6.82
C ILE A 20 -9.80 -0.65 -6.19
N HIS A 21 -9.17 -0.20 -5.10
CA HIS A 21 -9.42 1.11 -4.52
C HIS A 21 -8.45 2.12 -5.15
N GLU A 22 -8.87 2.78 -6.23
CA GLU A 22 -7.98 3.57 -7.10
C GLU A 22 -7.11 4.61 -6.37
N VAL A 23 -7.63 5.27 -5.32
CA VAL A 23 -6.87 6.25 -4.54
C VAL A 23 -5.70 5.59 -3.82
N GLU A 24 -5.92 4.42 -3.21
CA GLU A 24 -4.85 3.68 -2.55
C GLU A 24 -3.93 3.01 -3.59
N ALA A 25 -4.49 2.53 -4.72
CA ALA A 25 -3.73 1.90 -5.79
C ALA A 25 -2.76 2.88 -6.48
N ALA A 26 -3.16 4.14 -6.66
CA ALA A 26 -2.26 5.18 -7.16
C ALA A 26 -1.04 5.38 -6.24
N VAL A 27 -1.23 5.29 -4.92
CA VAL A 27 -0.13 5.34 -3.96
C VAL A 27 0.76 4.09 -4.08
N VAL A 28 0.19 2.91 -4.29
CA VAL A 28 0.97 1.69 -4.55
C VAL A 28 1.85 1.89 -5.78
N ARG A 29 1.28 2.33 -6.91
CA ARG A 29 2.03 2.60 -8.15
C ARG A 29 3.19 3.56 -7.91
N GLN A 30 2.94 4.68 -7.22
CA GLN A 30 3.98 5.64 -6.85
C GLN A 30 5.09 5.02 -6.00
N VAL A 31 4.76 4.16 -5.03
CA VAL A 31 5.76 3.48 -4.18
C VAL A 31 6.66 2.56 -5.02
N PHE A 32 6.09 1.85 -5.99
CA PHE A 32 6.87 1.03 -6.92
C PHE A 32 7.77 1.90 -7.81
N GLU A 33 7.28 3.03 -8.31
CA GLU A 33 8.07 3.98 -9.12
C GLU A 33 9.22 4.59 -8.30
N ASP A 34 8.94 5.10 -7.10
CA ASP A 34 9.94 5.69 -6.20
C ASP A 34 11.04 4.68 -5.86
N TYR A 35 10.67 3.43 -5.59
CA TYR A 35 11.62 2.37 -5.28
C TYR A 35 12.48 2.00 -6.50
N GLN A 36 11.87 1.88 -7.69
CA GLN A 36 12.58 1.65 -8.95
C GLN A 36 13.55 2.80 -9.27
N ALA A 37 13.22 4.04 -8.88
CA ALA A 37 14.10 5.20 -8.98
C ALA A 37 15.23 5.23 -7.92
N GLY A 38 15.36 4.20 -7.08
CA GLY A 38 16.41 4.07 -6.07
C GLY A 38 16.08 4.69 -4.72
N THR A 39 14.83 5.13 -4.50
CA THR A 39 14.41 5.69 -3.21
C THR A 39 14.34 4.58 -2.15
N SER A 40 14.99 4.80 -1.01
CA SER A 40 15.01 3.81 0.07
C SER A 40 13.64 3.65 0.73
N TYR A 41 13.38 2.47 1.32
CA TYR A 41 12.13 2.21 2.05
C TYR A 41 11.82 3.24 3.14
N LEU A 42 12.86 3.77 3.79
CA LEU A 42 12.70 4.78 4.83
C LEU A 42 12.23 6.11 4.23
N ARG A 43 12.87 6.57 3.16
CA ARG A 43 12.52 7.82 2.47
C ARG A 43 11.10 7.78 1.90
N ILE A 44 10.70 6.65 1.31
CA ILE A 44 9.32 6.45 0.83
C ILE A 44 8.33 6.54 2.01
N ALA A 45 8.61 5.87 3.13
CA ALA A 45 7.75 5.90 4.30
C ALA A 45 7.62 7.32 4.91
N GLU A 46 8.72 8.06 4.97
CA GLU A 46 8.73 9.46 5.42
C GLU A 46 7.88 10.34 4.51
N SER A 47 8.03 10.20 3.17
CA SER A 47 7.22 10.92 2.18
C SER A 47 5.72 10.66 2.34
N LEU A 48 5.32 9.39 2.46
CA LEU A 48 3.91 9.03 2.65
C LEU A 48 3.33 9.54 3.98
N THR A 49 4.13 9.50 5.05
CA THR A 49 3.73 10.04 6.36
C THR A 49 3.59 11.55 6.32
N ALA A 50 4.54 12.26 5.70
CA ALA A 50 4.52 13.72 5.55
C ALA A 50 3.32 14.19 4.72
N ARG A 51 2.94 13.41 3.69
CA ARG A 51 1.72 13.64 2.89
C ARG A 51 0.43 13.30 3.61
N GLY A 52 0.50 12.73 4.82
CA GLY A 52 -0.67 12.35 5.61
C GLY A 52 -1.50 11.23 4.97
N ILE A 53 -0.88 10.37 4.14
CA ILE A 53 -1.62 9.30 3.45
C ILE A 53 -2.11 8.27 4.48
N PRO A 54 -3.42 8.04 4.63
CA PRO A 54 -3.93 7.06 5.57
C PRO A 54 -3.65 5.64 5.07
N TYR A 55 -3.01 4.83 5.90
CA TYR A 55 -2.85 3.39 5.69
C TYR A 55 -4.07 2.60 6.20
N MET A 56 -4.70 3.11 7.26
CA MET A 56 -5.98 2.64 7.81
C MET A 56 -6.77 3.86 8.29
N GLU A 57 -8.07 3.66 8.50
CA GLU A 57 -8.94 4.61 9.19
C GLU A 57 -8.28 5.01 10.53
N LYS A 58 -7.68 6.22 10.58
CA LYS A 58 -6.93 6.81 11.71
C LYS A 58 -5.44 6.46 11.86
N ARG A 59 -4.77 5.88 10.86
CA ARG A 59 -3.31 5.67 10.88
C ARG A 59 -2.64 6.15 9.61
N THR A 60 -1.87 7.23 9.73
CA THR A 60 -1.04 7.81 8.68
C THR A 60 0.46 7.53 8.88
N ASP A 61 0.81 6.72 9.88
CA ASP A 61 2.20 6.39 10.24
C ASP A 61 2.79 5.33 9.30
N TRP A 62 3.47 5.75 8.23
CA TRP A 62 4.20 4.82 7.38
C TRP A 62 5.58 4.53 7.98
N ASN A 63 6.02 3.28 7.86
CA ASN A 63 7.37 2.89 8.24
C ASN A 63 7.99 1.97 7.17
N LYS A 64 9.32 1.84 7.20
CA LYS A 64 10.08 1.05 6.22
C LYS A 64 9.59 -0.40 6.08
N HIS A 65 9.08 -1.01 7.14
CA HIS A 65 8.58 -2.38 7.10
C HIS A 65 7.24 -2.49 6.37
N ARG A 66 6.37 -1.47 6.46
CA ARG A 66 5.12 -1.42 5.67
C ARG A 66 5.44 -1.28 4.17
N VAL A 67 6.33 -0.36 3.82
CA VAL A 67 6.77 -0.17 2.43
C VAL A 67 7.42 -1.44 1.89
N LYS A 68 8.34 -2.06 2.64
CA LYS A 68 8.95 -3.34 2.27
C LYS A 68 7.89 -4.43 1.99
N ARG A 69 6.93 -4.63 2.91
CA ARG A 69 5.85 -5.61 2.74
C ARG A 69 4.97 -5.32 1.53
N MET A 70 4.75 -4.05 1.19
CA MET A 70 4.01 -3.68 -0.01
C MET A 70 4.77 -4.13 -1.27
N LEU A 71 6.06 -3.79 -1.37
CA LEU A 71 6.89 -4.11 -2.53
C LEU A 71 7.13 -5.63 -2.70
N GLU A 72 7.19 -6.39 -1.61
CA GLU A 72 7.35 -7.84 -1.65
C GLU A 72 6.03 -8.61 -1.89
N ASN A 73 4.89 -7.94 -1.86
CA ASN A 73 3.59 -8.59 -1.99
C ASN A 73 3.27 -8.87 -3.46
N SER A 74 3.40 -10.13 -3.87
CA SER A 74 3.18 -10.58 -5.25
C SER A 74 1.74 -10.39 -5.76
N ARG A 75 0.77 -10.09 -4.90
CA ARG A 75 -0.61 -9.78 -5.30
C ARG A 75 -0.70 -8.51 -6.15
N TYR A 76 0.20 -7.56 -5.95
CA TYR A 76 0.29 -6.38 -6.82
C TYR A 76 0.80 -6.70 -8.24
N CYS A 77 1.21 -7.94 -8.48
CA CYS A 77 1.59 -8.45 -9.79
C CYS A 77 0.56 -9.46 -10.35
N GLY A 78 -0.70 -9.39 -9.90
CA GLY A 78 -1.80 -10.24 -10.43
C GLY A 78 -1.80 -11.69 -9.94
N ARG A 79 -1.17 -11.99 -8.79
CA ARG A 79 -1.24 -13.34 -8.18
C ARG A 79 -2.49 -13.51 -7.30
N ASP A 80 -2.90 -14.75 -7.08
CA ASP A 80 -4.04 -15.15 -6.24
C ASP A 80 -5.39 -14.55 -6.69
N ASP A 81 -5.62 -14.42 -7.99
CA ASP A 81 -6.83 -13.82 -8.59
C ASP A 81 -7.07 -12.34 -8.20
N PHE A 82 -6.01 -11.65 -7.76
CA PHE A 82 -6.07 -10.21 -7.54
C PHE A 82 -6.09 -9.47 -8.89
N PRO A 83 -7.01 -8.50 -9.08
CA PRO A 83 -7.02 -7.64 -10.25
C PRO A 83 -5.81 -6.69 -10.25
#